data_AF-A0A961X7Z4-F1
#
_entry.id   AF-A0A961X7Z4-F1
#
_cell.length_a   1.000
_cell.length_b   1.000
_cell.length_c   1.000
_cell.angle_alpha   90.00
_cell.angle_beta   90.00
_cell.angle_gamma   90.00
#
_symmetry.space_group_name_H-M   'P 1'
#
loop_
_entity.id
_entity.type
_entity.pdbx_description
1 polymer ?
#
loop_
_entity_poly.entity_id
_entity_poly.type
_entity_poly.pdbx_seq_one_letter_code
_entity_poly.pdbx_strand_id
1 'polypeptide(L)'
;MSIKAAIYHLTHYKYDRPVTLAPQIIRLRPAPHSRTKVISHSLKVAPAGHFVNHQQDPYGNWLSRFVFPDPVTELKIEVDLVADMTVYNPFDFFVEDSAKEWPFGYPPELEQDLSIYRAAEPAGPHLQALVDSIDRSAQGTVDMVVGLNRRISQEVKYLIRMESGVQTPEETLTVGSGSCRDSSWLLVQVLRHLGFAARF
;
A
#
# COMPACT_ATOMS: atom_id res chain seq x y z
N MET A 1 13.33 25.17 9.99
CA MET A 1 13.83 23.90 10.56
C MET A 1 12.76 22.86 10.35
N SER A 2 13.04 21.79 9.61
CA SER A 2 12.07 20.70 9.44
C SER A 2 12.05 19.80 10.66
N ILE A 3 10.88 19.23 10.96
CA ILE A 3 10.73 18.20 11.99
C ILE A 3 11.45 16.95 11.48
N LYS A 4 12.27 16.32 12.33
CA LYS A 4 12.82 14.99 12.05
C LYS A 4 12.06 13.96 12.88
N ALA A 5 11.57 12.92 12.22
CA ALA A 5 10.92 11.79 12.89
C ALA A 5 11.85 10.59 12.88
N ALA A 6 12.17 10.07 14.06
CA ALA A 6 12.84 8.79 14.22
C ALA A 6 11.79 7.70 14.45
N ILE A 7 11.84 6.65 13.64
CA ILE A 7 10.95 5.50 13.69
C ILE A 7 11.81 4.27 13.99
N TYR A 8 11.43 3.56 15.06
CA TYR A 8 11.95 2.23 15.38
C TYR A 8 10.82 1.21 15.19
N HIS A 9 11.12 0.14 14.46
CA HIS A 9 10.22 -0.99 14.28
C HIS A 9 10.94 -2.30 14.61
N LEU A 10 10.33 -3.10 15.48
CA LEU A 10 10.79 -4.45 15.83
C LEU A 10 9.69 -5.46 15.54
N THR A 11 10.01 -6.43 14.69
CA THR A 11 9.26 -7.69 14.61
C THR A 11 10.11 -8.79 15.24
N HIS A 12 9.60 -9.44 16.28
CA HIS A 12 10.30 -10.50 17.01
C HIS A 12 9.45 -11.76 17.13
N TYR A 13 9.88 -12.81 16.45
CA TYR A 13 9.36 -14.16 16.64
C TYR A 13 10.23 -14.91 17.64
N LYS A 14 9.61 -15.51 18.65
CA LYS A 14 10.23 -16.46 19.58
C LYS A 14 9.57 -17.82 19.38
N TYR A 15 10.39 -18.85 19.25
CA TYR A 15 9.93 -20.22 19.08
C TYR A 15 10.16 -21.01 20.36
N ASP A 16 9.23 -21.90 20.69
CA ASP A 16 9.30 -22.81 21.85
C ASP A 16 10.35 -23.91 21.67
N ARG A 17 10.79 -24.15 20.44
CA ARG A 17 11.85 -25.09 20.03
C ARG A 17 12.63 -24.58 18.83
N PRO A 18 13.82 -25.12 18.53
CA PRO A 18 14.55 -24.78 17.31
C PRO A 18 13.73 -25.09 16.06
N VAL A 19 13.69 -24.14 15.12
CA VAL A 19 12.99 -24.27 13.83
C VAL A 19 13.93 -23.94 12.68
N THR A 20 13.75 -24.63 11.55
CA THR A 20 14.39 -24.26 10.29
C THR A 20 13.52 -23.25 9.56
N LEU A 21 14.07 -22.08 9.27
CA LEU A 21 13.35 -21.04 8.53
C LEU A 21 13.48 -21.27 7.02
N ALA A 22 12.35 -21.25 6.31
CA ALA A 22 12.38 -21.03 4.86
C ALA A 22 12.99 -19.66 4.54
N PRO A 23 13.46 -19.42 3.31
CA PRO A 23 13.96 -18.10 2.90
C PRO A 23 12.96 -16.98 3.20
N GLN A 24 13.42 -15.94 3.91
CA GLN A 24 12.61 -14.81 4.32
C GLN A 24 12.80 -13.64 3.34
N ILE A 25 11.71 -13.03 2.87
CA ILE A 25 11.76 -11.83 2.02
C ILE A 25 11.25 -10.64 2.83
N ILE A 26 12.15 -9.70 3.10
CA ILE A 26 11.85 -8.50 3.89
C ILE A 26 11.80 -7.28 2.95
N ARG A 27 10.66 -6.59 2.95
CA ARG A 27 10.36 -5.39 2.13
C ARG A 27 10.29 -4.11 2.96
N LEU A 28 11.15 -4.00 3.99
CA LEU A 28 11.16 -2.87 4.93
C LEU A 28 12.23 -1.81 4.59
N ARG A 29 12.61 -1.72 3.31
CA ARG A 29 13.44 -0.63 2.79
C ARG A 29 12.54 0.44 2.19
N PRO A 30 12.71 1.73 2.55
CA PRO A 30 11.94 2.82 1.96
C PRO A 30 12.00 2.82 0.43
N ALA A 31 10.88 3.14 -0.21
CA ALA A 31 10.82 3.26 -1.65
C ALA A 31 11.74 4.38 -2.14
N PRO A 32 12.56 4.15 -3.19
CA PRO A 32 13.53 5.14 -3.66
C PRO A 32 12.88 6.41 -4.23
N HIS A 33 11.61 6.32 -4.63
CA HIS A 33 10.82 7.41 -5.19
C HIS A 33 9.95 8.15 -4.16
N SER A 34 10.18 7.93 -2.86
CA SER A 34 9.47 8.67 -1.81
C SER A 34 9.81 10.16 -1.85
N ARG A 35 8.79 11.03 -1.81
CA ARG A 35 8.99 12.49 -1.66
C ARG A 35 9.60 12.84 -0.30
N THR A 36 9.25 12.08 0.74
CA THR A 36 9.83 12.25 2.08
C THR A 36 11.27 11.76 2.07
N LYS A 37 12.21 12.69 2.32
CA LYS A 37 13.64 12.37 2.37
C LYS A 37 13.95 11.50 3.59
N VAL A 38 14.46 10.30 3.34
CA VAL A 38 15.00 9.42 4.38
C VAL A 38 16.45 9.81 4.64
N ILE A 39 16.73 10.34 5.83
CA ILE A 39 18.06 10.79 6.25
C ILE A 39 18.95 9.60 6.58
N SER A 40 18.39 8.60 7.29
CA SER A 40 19.08 7.36 7.60
C SER A 40 18.09 6.20 7.67
N HIS A 41 18.56 5.02 7.29
CA HIS A 41 17.83 3.76 7.36
C HIS A 41 18.80 2.65 7.74
N SER A 42 18.38 1.75 8.63
CA SER A 42 19.07 0.48 8.83
C SER A 42 18.07 -0.65 9.00
N LEU A 43 18.40 -1.79 8.41
CA LEU A 43 17.69 -3.06 8.59
C LEU A 43 18.67 -4.04 9.24
N LYS A 44 18.39 -4.47 10.47
CA LYS A 44 19.17 -5.48 11.18
C LYS A 44 18.31 -6.73 11.33
N VAL A 45 18.89 -7.88 11.05
CA VAL A 45 18.21 -9.17 11.17
C VAL A 45 19.06 -10.09 12.03
N ALA A 46 18.44 -10.75 13.00
CA ALA A 46 19.08 -11.72 13.87
C ALA A 46 18.31 -13.06 13.82
N PRO A 47 19.01 -14.20 13.97
CA PRO A 47 20.43 -14.34 14.33
C PRO A 47 21.40 -14.01 13.19
N ALA A 48 22.65 -13.66 13.51
CA ALA A 48 23.63 -13.16 12.53
C ALA A 48 24.19 -14.22 11.56
N GLY A 49 24.04 -15.51 11.88
CA GLY A 49 24.44 -16.63 11.02
C GLY A 49 23.46 -16.81 9.86
N HIS A 50 23.41 -15.85 8.93
CA HIS A 50 22.53 -15.88 7.76
C HIS A 50 23.25 -15.36 6.51
N PHE A 51 22.69 -15.70 5.35
CA PHE A 51 23.04 -15.08 4.08
C PHE A 51 21.99 -14.04 3.71
N VAL A 52 22.43 -12.91 3.16
CA VAL A 52 21.54 -11.87 2.64
C VAL A 52 21.82 -11.62 1.16
N ASN A 53 20.76 -11.52 0.36
CA ASN A 53 20.82 -11.08 -1.03
C ASN A 53 19.79 -9.99 -1.29
N HIS A 54 20.20 -8.92 -1.97
CA HIS A 54 19.32 -7.81 -2.32
C HIS A 54 18.92 -7.87 -3.78
N GLN A 55 17.63 -7.70 -4.05
CA GLN A 55 17.04 -7.77 -5.39
C GLN A 55 16.01 -6.66 -5.57
N GLN A 56 15.55 -6.46 -6.81
CA GLN A 56 14.40 -5.63 -7.12
C GLN A 56 13.29 -6.49 -7.74
N ASP A 57 12.04 -6.22 -7.37
CA ASP A 57 10.88 -6.79 -8.06
C ASP A 57 10.52 -5.99 -9.33
N PRO A 58 9.60 -6.49 -10.19
CA PRO A 58 9.18 -5.78 -11.39
C PRO A 58 8.58 -4.38 -11.14
N TYR A 59 8.20 -4.07 -9.91
CA TYR A 59 7.66 -2.77 -9.50
C TYR A 59 8.75 -1.83 -8.94
N GLY A 60 10.01 -2.26 -8.97
CA GLY A 60 11.17 -1.50 -8.49
C GLY A 60 11.33 -1.50 -6.97
N ASN A 61 10.60 -2.36 -6.24
CA ASN A 61 10.76 -2.47 -4.79
C ASN A 61 12.02 -3.25 -4.45
N TRP A 62 12.77 -2.79 -3.45
CA TRP A 62 13.92 -3.52 -2.93
C TRP A 62 13.47 -4.66 -2.02
N LEU A 63 13.90 -5.87 -2.36
CA LEU A 63 13.71 -7.09 -1.61
C LEU A 63 15.03 -7.47 -0.93
N SER A 64 14.99 -7.73 0.38
CA SER A 64 16.12 -8.33 1.09
C SER A 64 15.78 -9.77 1.43
N ARG A 65 16.46 -10.73 0.79
CA ARG A 65 16.23 -12.16 0.99
C ARG A 65 17.24 -12.71 1.98
N PHE A 66 16.75 -13.20 3.11
CA PHE A 66 17.54 -13.81 4.17
C PHE A 66 17.38 -15.33 4.17
N VAL A 67 18.50 -16.04 4.26
CA VAL A 67 18.53 -17.52 4.34
C VAL A 67 19.35 -17.91 5.57
N PHE A 68 18.75 -18.73 6.43
CA PHE A 68 19.34 -19.19 7.69
C PHE A 68 19.72 -20.68 7.53
N PRO A 69 21.02 -21.03 7.51
CA PRO A 69 21.46 -22.41 7.36
C PRO A 69 21.19 -23.26 8.60
N ASP A 70 21.25 -22.66 9.79
CA ASP A 70 21.11 -23.35 11.07
C ASP A 70 19.70 -23.17 11.67
N PRO A 71 19.18 -24.16 12.42
CA PRO A 71 17.96 -24.00 13.19
C PRO A 71 18.06 -22.84 14.19
N VAL A 72 16.98 -22.07 14.32
CA VAL A 72 16.93 -20.87 15.17
C VAL A 72 15.83 -20.98 16.23
N THR A 73 16.00 -20.32 17.35
CA THR A 73 14.96 -20.19 18.40
C THR A 73 14.30 -18.81 18.39
N GLU A 74 14.81 -17.87 17.61
CA GLU A 74 14.19 -16.57 17.38
C GLU A 74 14.50 -16.03 15.97
N LEU A 75 13.63 -15.14 15.49
CA LEU A 75 13.87 -14.27 14.34
C LEU A 75 13.54 -12.84 14.77
N LYS A 76 14.53 -11.96 14.72
CA LYS A 76 14.38 -10.52 14.99
C LYS A 76 14.62 -9.73 13.73
N ILE A 77 13.71 -8.83 13.41
CA ILE A 77 13.80 -7.89 12.29
C ILE A 77 13.64 -6.50 12.87
N GLU A 78 14.70 -5.72 12.82
CA GLU A 78 14.79 -4.39 13.39
C GLU A 78 15.03 -3.36 12.30
N VAL A 79 14.23 -2.29 12.32
CA VAL A 79 14.35 -1.17 11.39
C VAL A 79 14.43 0.12 12.17
N ASP A 80 15.50 0.86 11.92
CA ASP A 80 15.65 2.26 12.34
C ASP A 80 15.55 3.15 11.11
N LEU A 81 14.74 4.20 11.19
CA LEU A 81 14.54 5.17 10.12
C LEU A 81 14.49 6.59 10.69
N VAL A 82 15.23 7.51 10.09
CA VAL A 82 15.05 8.96 10.35
C VAL A 82 14.52 9.62 9.09
N ALA A 83 13.31 10.15 9.16
CA ALA A 83 12.64 10.85 8.07
C ALA A 83 12.66 12.37 8.28
N ASP A 84 12.89 13.11 7.20
CA ASP A 84 12.71 14.56 7.15
C ASP A 84 11.25 14.88 6.87
N MET A 85 10.52 15.36 7.88
CA MET A 85 9.10 15.70 7.82
C MET A 85 8.90 17.13 7.32
N THR A 86 9.71 17.56 6.35
CA THR A 86 9.46 18.81 5.63
C THR A 86 8.09 18.72 4.95
N VAL A 87 7.21 19.66 5.27
CA VAL A 87 5.89 19.74 4.65
C VAL A 87 6.05 20.07 3.17
N TYR A 88 5.44 19.26 2.32
CA TYR A 88 5.26 19.53 0.90
C TYR A 88 3.77 19.59 0.57
N ASN A 89 3.40 20.32 -0.48
CA ASN A 89 2.03 20.34 -0.95
C ASN A 89 1.71 19.01 -1.65
N PRO A 90 0.76 18.18 -1.14
CA PRO A 90 0.42 16.91 -1.77
C PRO A 90 -0.28 17.10 -3.13
N PHE A 91 -0.78 18.30 -3.42
CA PHE A 91 -1.40 18.69 -4.69
C PHE A 91 -0.45 19.45 -5.63
N ASP A 92 0.85 19.45 -5.33
CA ASP A 92 1.88 20.01 -6.24
C ASP A 92 2.23 18.99 -7.33
N PHE A 93 1.34 18.92 -8.32
CA PHE A 93 1.47 18.14 -9.54
C PHE A 93 0.53 18.72 -10.62
N PHE A 94 0.83 18.42 -11.89
CA PHE A 94 -0.08 18.71 -12.99
C PHE A 94 -0.91 17.48 -13.34
N VAL A 95 -2.13 17.71 -13.79
CA VAL A 95 -2.99 16.69 -14.40
C VAL A 95 -2.93 16.91 -15.91
N GLU A 96 -2.73 15.82 -16.66
CA GLU A 96 -2.80 15.83 -18.12
C GLU A 96 -4.13 16.42 -18.60
N ASP A 97 -4.10 17.16 -19.71
CA ASP A 97 -5.28 17.85 -20.24
C ASP A 97 -6.47 16.92 -20.45
N SER A 98 -6.21 15.69 -20.91
CA SER A 98 -7.22 14.64 -21.14
C SER A 98 -7.86 14.10 -19.86
N ALA A 99 -7.24 14.33 -18.70
CA ALA A 99 -7.69 13.82 -17.40
C ALA A 99 -8.06 14.94 -16.42
N LYS A 100 -8.12 16.21 -16.84
CA LYS A 100 -8.52 17.33 -15.97
C LYS A 100 -9.95 17.18 -15.46
N GLU A 101 -10.86 16.74 -16.34
CA GLU A 101 -12.25 16.46 -16.03
C GLU A 101 -12.50 14.95 -16.07
N TRP A 102 -13.18 14.43 -15.05
CA TRP A 102 -13.65 13.06 -15.01
C TRP A 102 -15.15 13.03 -15.34
N PRO A 103 -15.66 12.02 -16.08
CA PRO A 103 -14.97 10.83 -16.59
C PRO A 103 -13.99 11.05 -17.74
N PHE A 104 -12.85 10.32 -17.74
CA PHE A 104 -11.87 10.30 -18.83
C PHE A 104 -11.43 8.88 -19.17
N GLY A 105 -10.79 8.71 -20.34
CA GLY A 105 -10.11 7.49 -20.75
C GLY A 105 -8.59 7.69 -20.81
N TYR A 106 -7.83 6.65 -20.47
CA TYR A 106 -6.38 6.68 -20.67
C TYR A 106 -6.04 6.66 -22.16
N PRO A 107 -4.93 7.30 -22.58
CA PRO A 107 -4.42 7.17 -23.94
C PRO A 107 -4.17 5.71 -24.33
N PRO A 108 -4.43 5.29 -25.58
CA PRO A 108 -4.27 3.91 -26.05
C PRO A 108 -2.88 3.32 -25.77
N GLU A 109 -1.83 4.15 -25.88
CA GLU A 109 -0.44 3.77 -25.62
C GLU A 109 -0.15 3.33 -24.18
N LEU A 110 -0.99 3.74 -23.21
CA LEU A 110 -0.84 3.37 -21.80
C LEU A 110 -1.73 2.19 -21.39
N GLU A 111 -2.65 1.73 -22.25
CA GLU A 111 -3.63 0.72 -21.84
C GLU A 111 -2.99 -0.59 -21.38
N GLN A 112 -1.99 -1.08 -22.13
CA GLN A 112 -1.30 -2.33 -21.80
C GLN A 112 -0.51 -2.20 -20.49
N ASP A 113 0.22 -1.11 -20.33
CA ASP A 113 1.05 -0.86 -19.14
C ASP A 113 0.21 -0.65 -17.88
N LEU A 114 -0.99 -0.07 -18.03
CA LEU A 114 -1.92 0.19 -16.94
C LEU A 114 -2.89 -0.95 -16.66
N SER A 115 -2.92 -2.00 -17.50
CA SER A 115 -3.89 -3.09 -17.42
C SER A 115 -3.99 -3.73 -16.03
N ILE A 116 -2.84 -4.02 -15.39
CA ILE A 116 -2.78 -4.61 -14.05
C ILE A 116 -3.31 -3.68 -12.94
N TYR A 117 -3.27 -2.36 -13.17
CA TYR A 117 -3.75 -1.35 -12.23
C TYR A 117 -5.22 -1.01 -12.46
N ARG A 118 -5.80 -1.43 -13.59
CA ARG A 118 -7.20 -1.24 -13.95
C ARG A 118 -8.04 -2.51 -13.79
N ALA A 119 -7.41 -3.67 -13.61
CA ALA A 119 -8.07 -4.95 -13.40
C ALA A 119 -8.83 -4.97 -12.06
N ALA A 120 -10.13 -4.68 -12.11
CA ALA A 120 -11.04 -4.79 -10.98
C ALA A 120 -11.37 -6.25 -10.67
N GLU A 121 -11.51 -6.57 -9.38
CA GLU A 121 -12.13 -7.82 -8.95
C GLU A 121 -13.63 -7.78 -9.27
N PRO A 122 -14.32 -8.93 -9.42
CA PRO A 122 -15.77 -8.94 -9.61
C PRO A 122 -16.49 -8.25 -8.46
N ALA A 123 -17.41 -7.34 -8.78
CA ALA A 123 -18.21 -6.64 -7.76
C ALA A 123 -19.32 -7.53 -7.23
N GLY A 124 -19.38 -7.69 -5.90
CA GLY A 124 -20.56 -8.20 -5.21
C GLY A 124 -21.66 -7.13 -5.11
N PRO A 125 -22.84 -7.48 -4.58
CA PRO A 125 -23.98 -6.57 -4.47
C PRO A 125 -23.68 -5.26 -3.76
N HIS A 126 -22.93 -5.27 -2.65
CA HIS A 126 -22.62 -4.06 -1.91
C HIS A 126 -21.60 -3.19 -2.65
N LEU A 127 -20.55 -3.78 -3.24
CA LEU A 127 -19.60 -3.01 -4.04
C LEU A 127 -20.27 -2.41 -5.28
N GLN A 128 -21.11 -3.17 -5.96
CA GLN A 128 -21.84 -2.69 -7.14
C GLN A 128 -22.78 -1.54 -6.78
N ALA A 129 -23.54 -1.66 -5.69
CA ALA A 129 -24.41 -0.59 -5.20
C ALA A 129 -23.62 0.69 -4.86
N LEU A 130 -22.44 0.55 -4.25
CA LEU A 130 -21.55 1.68 -4.00
C LEU A 130 -21.10 2.33 -5.32
N VAL A 131 -20.59 1.54 -6.27
CA VAL A 131 -20.13 2.04 -7.58
C VAL A 131 -21.25 2.73 -8.36
N ASP A 132 -22.47 2.17 -8.34
CA ASP A 132 -23.62 2.72 -9.05
C ASP A 132 -24.14 4.02 -8.41
N SER A 133 -23.90 4.20 -7.11
CA SER A 133 -24.29 5.42 -6.39
C SER A 133 -23.37 6.62 -6.64
N ILE A 134 -22.26 6.44 -7.36
CA ILE A 134 -21.29 7.51 -7.63
C ILE A 134 -21.78 8.33 -8.82
N ASP A 135 -22.00 9.63 -8.59
CA ASP A 135 -22.36 10.57 -9.65
C ASP A 135 -21.24 10.64 -10.70
N ARG A 136 -21.60 10.41 -11.97
CA ARG A 136 -20.70 10.43 -13.12
C ARG A 136 -20.76 11.74 -13.92
N SER A 137 -21.38 12.77 -13.36
CA SER A 137 -21.37 14.12 -13.93
C SER A 137 -19.94 14.67 -14.01
N ALA A 138 -19.70 15.47 -15.05
CA ALA A 138 -18.39 16.05 -15.33
C ALA A 138 -17.95 16.93 -14.16
N GLN A 139 -16.77 16.63 -13.60
CA GLN A 139 -16.17 17.36 -12.49
C GLN A 139 -14.65 17.23 -12.52
N GLY A 140 -13.93 18.07 -11.77
CA GLY A 140 -12.48 17.98 -11.66
C GLY A 140 -12.04 16.61 -11.13
N THR A 141 -11.13 15.93 -11.84
CA THR A 141 -10.70 14.57 -11.48
C THR A 141 -10.12 14.48 -10.07
N VAL A 142 -9.31 15.47 -9.66
CA VAL A 142 -8.72 15.51 -8.31
C VAL A 142 -9.80 15.64 -7.25
N ASP A 143 -10.78 16.52 -7.46
CA ASP A 143 -11.89 16.72 -6.51
C ASP A 143 -12.75 15.46 -6.39
N MET A 144 -12.99 14.77 -7.50
CA MET A 144 -13.68 13.48 -7.51
C MET A 144 -12.95 12.44 -6.66
N VAL A 145 -11.63 12.25 -6.89
CA VAL A 145 -10.82 11.26 -6.13
C VAL A 145 -10.76 11.63 -4.64
N VAL A 146 -10.61 12.90 -4.29
CA VAL A 146 -10.63 13.38 -2.91
C VAL A 146 -12.00 13.15 -2.27
N GLY A 147 -13.08 13.44 -3.00
CA GLY A 147 -14.46 13.21 -2.57
C GLY A 147 -14.74 11.74 -2.31
N LEU A 148 -14.29 10.85 -3.20
CA LEU A 148 -14.41 9.41 -3.02
C LEU A 148 -13.64 8.92 -1.81
N ASN A 149 -12.37 9.33 -1.64
CA ASN A 149 -11.57 8.95 -0.48
C ASN A 149 -12.24 9.40 0.84
N ARG A 150 -12.80 10.63 0.87
CA ARG A 150 -13.56 11.14 2.01
C ARG A 150 -14.80 10.29 2.29
N ARG A 151 -15.55 9.93 1.25
CA ARG A 151 -16.75 9.10 1.37
C ARG A 151 -16.42 7.73 1.97
N ILE A 152 -15.41 7.03 1.45
CA ILE A 152 -14.97 5.74 2.00
C ILE A 152 -14.55 5.88 3.47
N SER A 153 -13.82 6.95 3.83
CA SER A 153 -13.45 7.23 5.21
C SER A 153 -14.64 7.49 6.15
N GLN A 154 -15.79 7.90 5.62
CA GLN A 154 -17.02 8.14 6.39
C GLN A 154 -17.89 6.89 6.49
N GLU A 155 -17.91 6.06 5.45
CA GLU A 155 -18.70 4.82 5.40
C GLU A 155 -18.03 3.66 6.14
N VAL A 156 -16.70 3.63 6.21
CA VAL A 156 -15.94 2.54 6.85
C VAL A 156 -15.38 2.99 8.19
N LYS A 157 -15.92 2.44 9.28
CA LYS A 157 -15.40 2.69 10.63
C LYS A 157 -14.02 2.05 10.80
N TYR A 158 -13.05 2.85 11.24
CA TYR A 158 -11.70 2.34 11.51
C TYR A 158 -11.66 1.40 12.71
N LEU A 159 -11.01 0.24 12.55
CA LEU A 159 -10.62 -0.65 13.64
C LEU A 159 -9.22 -1.23 13.44
N ILE A 160 -8.57 -1.60 14.54
CA ILE A 160 -7.29 -2.30 14.52
C ILE A 160 -7.57 -3.80 14.38
N ARG A 161 -6.94 -4.42 13.38
CA ARG A 161 -7.07 -5.86 13.09
C ARG A 161 -5.72 -6.52 13.18
N MET A 162 -5.68 -7.64 13.90
CA MET A 162 -4.47 -8.45 14.06
C MET A 162 -4.44 -9.64 13.10
N GLU A 163 -5.57 -9.94 12.44
CA GLU A 163 -5.67 -11.03 11.48
C GLU A 163 -4.77 -10.78 10.27
N SER A 164 -4.30 -11.84 9.64
CA SER A 164 -3.61 -11.74 8.35
C SER A 164 -4.60 -11.45 7.22
N GLY A 165 -4.09 -10.91 6.11
CA GLY A 165 -4.88 -10.65 4.90
C GLY A 165 -5.63 -9.32 4.92
N VAL A 166 -6.36 -9.06 3.84
CA VAL A 166 -7.18 -7.86 3.66
C VAL A 166 -8.63 -8.32 3.51
N GLN A 167 -9.60 -7.64 4.12
CA GLN A 167 -11.01 -7.87 3.84
C GLN A 167 -11.27 -7.59 2.35
N THR A 168 -12.12 -8.41 1.74
CA THR A 168 -12.65 -8.08 0.42
C THR A 168 -13.47 -6.78 0.50
N PRO A 169 -13.65 -6.07 -0.63
CA PRO A 169 -14.54 -4.91 -0.66
C PRO A 169 -15.96 -5.24 -0.15
N GLU A 170 -16.49 -6.40 -0.54
CA GLU A 170 -17.83 -6.86 -0.15
C GLU A 170 -17.93 -7.09 1.37
N GLU A 171 -16.92 -7.73 1.97
CA GLU A 171 -16.85 -7.91 3.41
C GLU A 171 -16.77 -6.57 4.13
N THR A 172 -15.88 -5.67 3.67
CA THR A 172 -15.67 -4.34 4.27
C THR A 172 -16.96 -3.53 4.29
N LEU A 173 -17.71 -3.55 3.18
CA LEU A 173 -19.00 -2.85 3.07
C LEU A 173 -20.11 -3.53 3.88
N THR A 174 -20.14 -4.87 3.91
CA THR A 174 -21.09 -5.63 4.73
C THR A 174 -20.93 -5.32 6.22
N VAL A 175 -19.69 -5.32 6.73
CA VAL A 175 -19.42 -5.06 8.15
C VAL A 175 -19.32 -3.58 8.49
N GLY A 176 -19.25 -2.70 7.49
CA GLY A 176 -19.12 -1.25 7.64
C GLY A 176 -17.88 -0.78 8.42
N SER A 177 -16.84 -1.63 8.50
CA SER A 177 -15.68 -1.37 9.34
C SER A 177 -14.46 -2.16 8.91
N GLY A 178 -13.27 -1.58 9.05
CA GLY A 178 -12.02 -2.20 8.63
C GLY A 178 -10.78 -1.46 9.14
N SER A 179 -9.62 -2.07 8.93
CA SER A 179 -8.32 -1.43 9.15
C SER A 179 -7.90 -0.59 7.93
N CYS A 180 -6.79 0.13 8.03
CA CYS A 180 -6.31 0.97 6.92
C CYS A 180 -6.13 0.19 5.61
N ARG A 181 -5.62 -1.05 5.68
CA ARG A 181 -5.48 -1.92 4.49
C ARG A 181 -6.83 -2.26 3.85
N ASP A 182 -7.87 -2.43 4.64
CA ASP A 182 -9.21 -2.83 4.17
C ASP A 182 -9.88 -1.65 3.44
N SER A 183 -9.86 -0.46 4.07
CA SER A 183 -10.37 0.76 3.44
C SER A 183 -9.59 1.16 2.19
N SER A 184 -8.26 0.98 2.20
CA SER A 184 -7.42 1.27 1.03
C SER A 184 -7.68 0.30 -0.12
N TRP A 185 -7.88 -0.99 0.17
CA TRP A 185 -8.20 -1.96 -0.87
C TRP A 185 -9.59 -1.73 -1.48
N LEU A 186 -10.58 -1.42 -0.65
CA LEU A 186 -11.91 -1.00 -1.11
C LEU A 186 -11.80 0.22 -2.05
N LEU A 187 -11.06 1.26 -1.65
CA LEU A 187 -10.88 2.45 -2.48
C LEU A 187 -10.23 2.12 -3.84
N VAL A 188 -9.18 1.26 -3.84
CA VAL A 188 -8.54 0.80 -5.07
C VAL A 188 -9.53 0.10 -5.99
N GLN A 189 -10.36 -0.80 -5.46
CA GLN A 189 -11.34 -1.53 -6.26
C GLN A 189 -12.44 -0.63 -6.82
N VAL A 190 -12.96 0.31 -6.02
CA VAL A 190 -13.93 1.31 -6.51
C VAL A 190 -13.31 2.13 -7.63
N LEU A 191 -12.09 2.65 -7.46
CA LEU A 191 -11.39 3.40 -8.50
C LEU A 191 -11.22 2.59 -9.80
N ARG A 192 -10.88 1.30 -9.70
CA ARG A 192 -10.76 0.41 -10.87
C ARG A 192 -12.09 0.22 -11.60
N HIS A 193 -13.19 0.05 -10.87
CA HIS A 193 -14.54 0.01 -11.47
C HIS A 193 -14.96 1.35 -12.10
N LEU A 194 -14.41 2.47 -11.65
CA LEU A 194 -14.61 3.79 -12.25
C LEU A 194 -13.65 4.08 -13.43
N GLY A 195 -12.78 3.14 -13.78
CA GLY A 195 -11.88 3.21 -14.93
C GLY A 195 -10.46 3.68 -14.62
N PHE A 196 -10.14 4.02 -13.37
CA PHE A 196 -8.82 4.48 -12.96
C PHE A 196 -7.80 3.34 -12.86
N ALA A 197 -6.55 3.66 -13.17
CA ALA A 197 -5.41 2.87 -12.74
C ALA A 197 -5.13 3.16 -11.26
N ALA A 198 -5.33 2.16 -10.40
CA ALA A 198 -5.10 2.26 -8.96
C ALA A 198 -4.26 1.08 -8.44
N ARG A 199 -3.39 1.36 -7.48
CA ARG A 199 -2.52 0.38 -6.83
C ARG A 199 -2.64 0.45 -5.31
N PHE A 200 -2.46 -0.71 -4.68
CA PHE A 200 -2.39 -0.90 -3.23
C PHE A 200 -0.93 -1.13 -2.82
#